data_AF-A0A7X5N3Y2-F1
#
_entry.id   AF-A0A7X5N3Y2-F1
#
_cell.length_a   1.000
_cell.length_b   1.000
_cell.length_c   1.000
_cell.angle_alpha   90.00
_cell.angle_beta   90.00
_cell.angle_gamma   90.00
#
_symmetry.space_group_name_H-M   'P 1'
#
loop_
_entity.id
_entity.type
_entity.pdbx_description
1 polymer ?
#
loop_
_entity_poly.entity_id
_entity_poly.type
_entity_poly.pdbx_seq_one_letter_code
_entity_poly.pdbx_strand_id
1 'polypeptide(L)'
;DNDVLWYELSPRGFRCQRTPLDVSGPLREHREKSHAAWVFTSATLAVGGEFDHIAQRLGLSDPVTLLQPSPFDWARQALCYLPPHLPDPAARGFGTA
;
A
#
# COMPACT_ATOMS: atom_id res chain seq x y z
N ASP A 1 14.37 2.11 17.45
CA ASP A 1 13.30 3.13 17.53
C ASP A 1 13.06 3.78 16.18
N ASN A 2 12.08 3.27 15.43
CA ASN A 2 11.68 3.78 14.11
C ASN A 2 10.16 4.06 14.11
N ASP A 3 9.68 4.76 15.14
CA ASP A 3 8.25 4.97 15.34
C ASP A 3 7.94 6.47 15.28
N VAL A 4 6.82 6.80 14.63
CA VAL A 4 6.26 8.16 14.65
C VAL A 4 5.40 8.30 15.88
N LEU A 5 5.79 9.22 16.76
CA LEU A 5 5.04 9.58 17.95
C LEU A 5 4.29 10.89 17.68
N TRP A 6 2.99 10.90 17.92
CA TRP A 6 2.18 12.10 17.76
C TRP A 6 1.04 12.10 18.77
N TYR A 7 0.44 13.27 18.99
CA TYR A 7 -0.71 13.41 19.86
C TYR A 7 -1.73 14.38 19.29
N GLU A 8 -2.98 14.16 19.65
CA GLU A 8 -4.11 15.00 19.31
C GLU A 8 -4.71 15.59 20.60
N LEU A 9 -5.05 16.88 20.54
CA LEU A 9 -5.81 17.56 21.58
C LEU A 9 -7.24 17.74 21.13
N SER A 10 -8.18 17.51 22.04
CA SER A 10 -9.60 17.77 21.84
C SER A 10 -10.13 18.55 23.06
N PRO A 11 -11.29 19.22 22.95
CA PRO A 11 -11.91 19.89 24.10
C PRO A 11 -12.22 18.95 25.29
N ARG A 12 -12.27 17.63 25.07
CA ARG A 12 -12.59 16.62 26.09
C ARG A 12 -11.39 15.83 26.59
N GLY A 13 -10.17 16.13 26.11
CA GLY A 13 -8.96 15.42 26.51
C GLY A 13 -7.93 15.30 25.38
N PHE A 14 -6.93 14.45 25.57
CA PHE A 14 -5.86 14.22 24.61
C PHE A 14 -5.68 12.73 24.29
N ARG A 15 -5.10 12.46 23.12
CA ARG A 15 -4.76 11.12 22.66
C ARG A 15 -3.31 11.10 22.21
N CYS A 16 -2.52 10.19 22.77
CA CYS A 16 -1.17 9.90 22.26
C CYS A 16 -1.23 8.70 21.32
N GLN A 17 -0.38 8.71 20.29
CA GLN A 17 -0.27 7.66 19.28
C GLN A 17 1.21 7.36 19.02
N ARG A 18 1.47 6.08 18.76
CA ARG A 18 2.79 5.54 18.39
C ARG A 18 2.58 4.63 17.20
N THR A 19 3.05 5.07 16.03
CA THR A 19 2.90 4.34 14.77
C THR A 19 4.26 3.84 14.32
N PRO A 20 4.48 2.51 14.24
CA PRO A 20 5.73 1.99 13.72
C PRO A 20 5.89 2.32 12.23
N LEU A 21 7.07 2.80 11.82
CA LEU A 21 7.37 3.03 10.40
C LEU A 21 7.67 1.72 9.67
N ASP A 22 8.07 0.69 10.41
CA ASP A 22 8.37 -0.64 9.89
C ASP A 22 7.62 -1.71 10.70
N VAL A 23 6.81 -2.51 10.00
CA VAL A 23 6.03 -3.62 10.56
C VAL A 23 6.56 -4.99 10.11
N SER A 24 7.64 -5.03 9.33
CA SER A 24 8.20 -6.24 8.74
C SER A 24 8.61 -7.28 9.78
N GLY A 25 9.27 -6.85 10.87
CA GLY A 25 9.68 -7.71 11.98
C GLY A 25 8.51 -8.37 12.70
N PRO A 26 7.56 -7.61 13.27
CA PRO A 26 6.37 -8.16 13.93
C PRO A 26 5.56 -9.10 13.03
N LEU A 27 5.40 -8.77 11.74
CA LEU A 27 4.68 -9.62 10.78
C LEU A 27 5.43 -10.91 10.48
N ARG A 28 6.77 -10.87 10.35
CA ARG A 28 7.61 -12.06 10.20
C ARG A 28 7.45 -12.99 11.41
N GLU A 29 7.58 -12.46 12.62
CA GLU A 29 7.41 -13.26 13.84
C GLU A 29 6.02 -13.89 13.94
N HIS A 30 4.97 -13.13 13.59
CA HIS A 30 3.61 -13.64 13.61
C HIS A 30 3.42 -14.79 12.61
N ARG A 31 3.97 -14.66 11.40
CA ARG A 31 3.95 -15.70 10.38
C ARG A 31 4.72 -16.95 10.83
N GLU A 32 5.92 -16.80 11.37
CA GLU A 32 6.75 -17.91 11.85
C GLU A 32 6.05 -18.71 12.96
N LYS A 33 5.38 -18.02 13.89
CA LYS A 33 4.58 -18.64 14.97
C LYS A 33 3.38 -19.43 14.47
N SER A 34 2.87 -19.14 13.27
CA SER A 34 1.69 -19.82 12.73
C SER A 34 1.97 -21.26 12.28
N HIS A 35 3.24 -21.62 12.04
CA HIS A 35 3.64 -22.92 11.49
C HIS A 35 2.86 -23.33 10.23
N ALA A 36 2.41 -22.36 9.44
CA ALA A 36 1.59 -22.57 8.25
C ALA A 36 2.21 -21.94 7.00
N ALA A 37 1.82 -22.43 5.83
CA ALA A 37 2.11 -21.77 4.58
C ALA A 37 1.21 -20.53 4.41
N TRP A 38 1.78 -19.43 3.93
CA TRP A 38 1.06 -18.19 3.66
C TRP A 38 1.09 -17.90 2.16
N VAL A 39 -0.08 -17.67 1.59
CA VAL A 39 -0.24 -17.28 0.19
C VAL A 39 -0.82 -15.87 0.14
N PHE A 40 -0.03 -14.91 -0.35
CA PHE A 40 -0.47 -13.55 -0.57
C PHE A 40 -0.96 -13.40 -2.00
N THR A 41 -2.24 -13.06 -2.18
CA THR A 41 -2.85 -12.88 -3.49
C THR A 41 -3.64 -11.58 -3.54
N SER A 42 -3.40 -10.79 -4.58
CA SER A 42 -4.18 -9.60 -4.92
C SER A 42 -3.82 -9.16 -6.34
N ALA A 43 -4.72 -8.41 -6.97
CA ALA A 43 -4.52 -7.85 -8.30
C ALA A 43 -3.46 -6.73 -8.36
N THR A 44 -3.01 -6.21 -7.21
CA THR A 44 -2.18 -4.99 -7.13
C THR A 44 -0.97 -5.13 -6.21
N LEU A 45 -0.44 -6.34 -6.00
CA LEU A 45 0.74 -6.54 -5.15
C LEU A 45 2.03 -6.05 -5.79
N ALA A 46 2.17 -6.23 -7.10
CA ALA A 46 3.40 -5.90 -7.83
C ALA A 46 3.45 -4.40 -8.15
N VAL A 47 4.66 -3.84 -8.05
CA VAL A 47 4.97 -2.46 -8.46
C VAL A 47 6.05 -2.54 -9.52
N GLY A 48 5.77 -1.99 -10.71
CA GLY A 48 6.73 -2.07 -11.82
C GLY A 48 7.02 -3.50 -12.31
N GLY A 49 6.13 -4.45 -12.05
CA GLY A 49 6.33 -5.87 -12.39
C GLY A 49 7.01 -6.69 -11.29
N GLU A 50 7.47 -6.05 -10.21
CA GLU A 50 8.24 -6.70 -9.14
C GLU A 50 7.49 -6.72 -7.81
N PHE A 51 7.83 -7.68 -6.93
CA PHE A 51 7.21 -7.85 -5.61
C PHE A 51 8.09 -7.35 -4.44
N ASP A 52 9.26 -6.77 -4.73
CA ASP A 52 10.23 -6.34 -3.70
C ASP A 52 9.61 -5.40 -2.67
N HIS A 53 8.77 -4.46 -3.11
CA HIS A 53 8.13 -3.49 -2.23
C HIS A 53 7.29 -4.17 -1.13
N ILE A 54 6.47 -5.13 -1.52
CA ILE A 54 5.61 -5.85 -0.57
C ILE A 54 6.38 -6.90 0.22
N ALA A 55 7.37 -7.56 -0.40
CA ALA A 55 8.24 -8.51 0.26
C ALA A 55 8.99 -7.86 1.44
N GLN A 56 9.58 -6.68 1.22
CA GLN A 56 10.26 -5.93 2.27
C GLN A 56 9.31 -5.52 3.39
N ARG A 57 8.14 -4.93 3.07
CA ARG A 57 7.17 -4.48 4.09
C ARG A 57 6.59 -5.61 4.93
N LEU A 58 6.46 -6.82 4.36
CA LEU A 58 5.95 -8.00 5.06
C LEU A 58 7.06 -8.85 5.72
N GLY A 59 8.33 -8.44 5.59
CA GLY A 59 9.47 -9.17 6.13
C GLY A 59 9.61 -10.57 5.51
N LEU A 60 9.37 -10.69 4.20
CA LEU A 60 9.57 -11.92 3.43
C LEU A 60 11.03 -12.00 2.95
N SER A 61 11.64 -13.17 3.12
CA SER A 61 12.96 -13.47 2.58
C SER A 61 12.80 -14.39 1.39
N ASP A 62 13.24 -13.96 0.21
CA ASP A 62 13.21 -14.72 -1.05
C ASP A 62 11.87 -15.46 -1.31
N PRO A 63 10.73 -14.73 -1.35
CA PRO A 63 9.44 -15.37 -1.57
C PRO A 63 9.32 -15.93 -2.99
N VAL A 64 8.61 -17.05 -3.14
CA VAL A 64 8.17 -17.50 -4.46
C VAL A 64 7.12 -16.51 -4.97
N THR A 65 7.35 -15.95 -6.15
CA THR A 65 6.50 -14.93 -6.76
C THR A 65 5.84 -15.46 -8.04
N LEU A 66 4.65 -14.94 -8.34
CA LEU A 66 3.95 -15.21 -9.59
C LEU A 66 3.20 -13.93 -10.00
N LEU A 67 3.62 -13.33 -11.11
CA LEU A 67 2.88 -12.26 -11.75
C LEU A 67 2.05 -12.83 -12.89
N GLN A 68 0.73 -12.79 -12.74
CA GLN A 68 -0.19 -13.20 -13.80
C GLN A 68 -0.70 -11.97 -14.55
N PRO A 69 -0.52 -11.88 -15.89
CA PRO A 69 -1.07 -10.78 -16.67
C PRO A 69 -2.60 -10.81 -16.66
N SER A 70 -3.20 -9.63 -16.83
CA SER A 70 -4.65 -9.52 -16.95
C SER A 70 -5.15 -10.26 -18.20
N PRO A 71 -6.27 -11.00 -18.11
CA PRO A 71 -6.85 -11.69 -19.26
C PRO A 71 -7.70 -10.77 -20.15
N PHE A 72 -7.89 -9.49 -19.79
CA PHE A 72 -8.81 -8.58 -20.48
C PHE A 72 -8.15 -7.82 -21.64
N ASP A 73 -8.93 -7.56 -22.69
CA ASP A 73 -8.51 -6.74 -23.83
C ASP A 73 -8.77 -5.27 -23.52
N TRP A 74 -7.84 -4.65 -22.80
CA TRP A 74 -7.97 -3.25 -22.39
C TRP A 74 -8.08 -2.27 -23.57
N ALA A 75 -7.51 -2.61 -24.73
CA ALA A 75 -7.57 -1.73 -25.90
C ALA A 75 -9.00 -1.61 -26.46
N ARG A 76 -9.84 -2.63 -26.24
CA ARG A 76 -11.23 -2.67 -26.72
C ARG A 76 -12.27 -2.57 -25.61
N GLN A 77 -11.88 -2.88 -24.37
CA GLN A 77 -12.79 -2.98 -23.23
C GLN A 77 -12.60 -1.89 -22.17
N ALA A 78 -11.64 -0.97 -22.37
CA ALA A 78 -11.46 0.18 -21.49
C ALA A 78 -11.26 1.49 -22.26
N LEU A 79 -11.58 2.59 -21.58
CA LEU A 79 -11.31 3.95 -22.01
C LEU A 79 -10.49 4.64 -20.92
N CYS A 80 -9.36 5.23 -21.29
CA CYS A 80 -8.61 6.14 -20.42
C CYS A 80 -9.01 7.58 -20.79
N TYR A 81 -9.66 8.28 -19.87
CA TYR A 81 -10.12 9.65 -20.10
C TYR A 81 -9.33 10.64 -19.24
N LEU A 82 -8.69 11.60 -19.90
CA LEU A 82 -8.04 12.75 -19.27
C LEU A 82 -8.80 14.02 -19.68
N PRO A 83 -9.50 14.71 -18.76
CA PRO A 83 -10.22 15.93 -19.09
C PRO A 83 -9.26 17.02 -19.62
N PRO A 84 -9.54 17.66 -20.78
CA PRO A 84 -8.62 18.61 -21.43
C PRO A 84 -8.26 19.85 -20.60
N HIS A 85 -9.08 20.17 -19.60
CA HIS A 85 -8.95 21.36 -18.77
C HIS A 85 -8.92 21.01 -17.28
N LEU A 86 -8.47 19.80 -16.92
CA LEU A 86 -8.28 19.45 -15.51
C LEU A 86 -7.14 20.32 -14.95
N PRO A 87 -7.39 21.19 -13.96
CA PRO A 87 -6.33 21.98 -13.35
C PRO A 87 -5.33 21.07 -12.62
N ASP A 88 -4.13 21.59 -12.38
CA ASP A 88 -3.16 20.92 -11.51
C ASP A 88 -3.80 20.64 -10.13
N PRO A 89 -3.64 19.44 -9.55
CA PRO A 89 -4.13 19.11 -8.20
C PRO A 89 -3.69 20.10 -7.10
N ALA A 90 -2.56 20.78 -7.29
CA ALA A 90 -2.05 21.81 -6.38
C ALA A 90 -2.55 23.23 -6.70
N ALA A 91 -3.26 23.44 -7.82
CA ALA A 91 -3.82 24.74 -8.17
C ALA A 91 -4.94 25.13 -7.21
N ARG A 92 -5.01 26.42 -6.86
CA ARG A 92 -5.99 26.97 -5.90
C ARG A 92 -7.47 26.70 -6.25
N GLY A 93 -7.77 26.50 -7.54
CA GLY A 93 -9.13 26.22 -8.04
C GLY A 93 -9.43 24.74 -8.33
N PHE A 94 -8.56 23.81 -7.90
CA PHE A 94 -8.81 22.39 -8.11
C PHE A 94 -10.05 21.93 -7.31
N GLY A 95 -11.00 21.26 -7.96
CA GLY A 95 -12.19 20.69 -7.32
C GLY A 95 -13.35 21.67 -7.05
N THR A 96 -13.29 22.92 -7.51
CA THR A 96 -14.39 23.89 -7.37
C THR A 96 -15.43 23.81 -8.51
N ALA A 97 -15.70 22.60 -9.00
CA ALA A 97 -16.72 22.36 -10.05
C ALA A 97 -18.14 22.37 -9.47
#